data_AF-A0A4R4XEJ5-F1
#
_entry.id   AF-A0A4R4XEJ5-F1
#
_cell.length_a   1.000
_cell.length_b   1.000
_cell.length_c   1.000
_cell.angle_alpha   90.00
_cell.angle_beta   90.00
_cell.angle_gamma   90.00
#
_symmetry.space_group_name_H-M   'P 1'
#
loop_
_entity.id
_entity.type
_entity.pdbx_description
1 polymer ?
#
loop_
_entity_poly.entity_id
_entity_poly.type
_entity_poly.pdbx_seq_one_letter_code
_entity_poly.pdbx_strand_id
1 'polypeptide(L)'
;MPAVPVPSPPPAPEEAATWTEFTARLRALYEWCGRPKYRALCMRCPGLSPATVSTLIGKNPLTRPPETATARFVEACLRYGDWPDVDAEVARWTVHRDLIAGGEGTAATSAGPSDRTAVDGTAVDGTIADGTAPGGTVGEGAGAGGRGAGRKGRRWRAFAVAAALAVAAAGTAAFVAGRGDGGGAAGERCHFLRGTIEDLRTKQTWPHMFQCPNRPGVGVYEKAGFGVEVAVLETDPSWFICWTRGERHSGGNDIWYYTQGDRVTAMPKLYGWGYVPASDLRSERAPDPVITRQCR
;
A
#
# COMPACT_ATOMS: atom_id res chain seq x y z
N MET A 1 -36.36 -31.99 4.87
CA MET A 1 -35.51 -30.78 4.73
C MET A 1 -34.66 -30.99 3.48
N PRO A 2 -34.71 -30.10 2.47
CA PRO A 2 -33.82 -30.22 1.33
C PRO A 2 -32.36 -30.09 1.79
N ALA A 3 -31.47 -30.94 1.27
CA ALA A 3 -30.04 -30.86 1.57
C ALA A 3 -29.50 -29.50 1.09
N VAL A 4 -28.79 -28.79 1.96
CA VAL A 4 -28.10 -27.55 1.58
C VAL A 4 -27.00 -27.93 0.59
N PRO A 5 -26.98 -27.35 -0.63
CA PRO A 5 -25.91 -27.64 -1.59
C PRO A 5 -24.58 -27.21 -0.99
N VAL A 6 -23.63 -28.15 -0.96
CA VAL A 6 -22.25 -27.88 -0.53
C VAL A 6 -21.64 -26.88 -1.51
N PRO A 7 -21.09 -25.75 -1.06
CA PRO A 7 -20.45 -24.80 -1.96
C PRO A 7 -19.26 -25.46 -2.65
N SER A 8 -19.10 -25.21 -3.95
CA SER A 8 -17.94 -25.67 -4.71
C SER A 8 -16.65 -25.11 -4.11
N PRO A 9 -15.55 -25.88 -4.05
CA PRO A 9 -14.29 -25.38 -3.52
C PRO A 9 -13.72 -24.24 -4.39
N PRO A 10 -12.91 -23.32 -3.82
CA PRO A 10 -12.25 -22.28 -4.57
C PRO A 10 -11.23 -22.91 -5.53
N PRO A 11 -10.91 -22.23 -6.64
CA PRO A 11 -9.90 -22.70 -7.59
C PRO A 11 -8.53 -22.80 -6.91
N ALA A 12 -7.81 -23.86 -7.25
CA ALA A 12 -6.49 -24.16 -6.72
C ALA A 12 -5.39 -23.35 -7.44
N PRO A 13 -4.41 -22.74 -6.73
CA PRO A 13 -3.33 -22.00 -7.38
C PRO A 13 -2.33 -22.90 -8.13
N GLU A 14 -2.18 -24.16 -7.73
CA GLU A 14 -1.13 -25.10 -8.17
C GLU A 14 -1.17 -25.42 -9.66
N GLU A 15 -2.31 -25.21 -10.29
CA GLU A 15 -2.49 -25.42 -11.74
C GLU A 15 -1.87 -24.29 -12.60
N ALA A 16 -1.23 -23.28 -12.00
CA ALA A 16 -0.52 -22.23 -12.71
C ALA A 16 1.01 -22.47 -12.72
N ALA A 17 1.61 -22.59 -13.89
CA ALA A 17 3.06 -22.67 -14.06
C ALA A 17 3.69 -21.32 -14.45
N THR A 18 2.90 -20.37 -14.95
CA THR A 18 3.37 -19.04 -15.39
C THR A 18 2.60 -17.90 -14.71
N TRP A 19 3.13 -16.67 -14.75
CA TRP A 19 2.41 -15.49 -14.23
C TRP A 19 1.08 -15.22 -14.93
N THR A 20 0.99 -15.51 -16.22
CA THR A 20 -0.25 -15.39 -16.99
C THR A 20 -1.31 -16.36 -16.48
N GLU A 21 -0.94 -17.61 -16.25
CA GLU A 21 -1.83 -18.62 -15.68
C GLU A 21 -2.21 -18.30 -14.23
N PHE A 22 -1.26 -17.81 -13.42
CA PHE A 22 -1.52 -17.40 -12.06
C PHE A 22 -2.54 -16.26 -12.00
N THR A 23 -2.40 -15.29 -12.90
CA THR A 23 -3.39 -14.20 -13.06
C THR A 23 -4.75 -14.73 -13.50
N ALA A 24 -4.80 -15.75 -14.36
CA ALA A 24 -6.04 -16.41 -14.74
C ALA A 24 -6.70 -17.12 -13.53
N ARG A 25 -5.91 -17.72 -12.63
CA ARG A 25 -6.41 -18.31 -11.37
C ARG A 25 -6.96 -17.24 -10.43
N LEU A 26 -6.30 -16.09 -10.29
CA LEU A 26 -6.83 -14.96 -9.51
C LEU A 26 -8.17 -14.47 -10.06
N ARG A 27 -8.34 -14.45 -11.39
CA ARG A 27 -9.64 -14.16 -12.02
C ARG A 27 -10.67 -15.23 -11.67
N ALA A 28 -10.34 -16.51 -11.83
CA ALA A 28 -11.24 -17.61 -11.48
C ALA A 28 -11.69 -17.53 -10.01
N LEU A 29 -10.80 -17.15 -9.08
CA LEU A 29 -11.14 -16.96 -7.67
C LEU A 29 -12.15 -15.82 -7.47
N TYR A 30 -12.00 -14.73 -8.22
CA TYR A 30 -12.97 -13.62 -8.21
C TYR A 30 -14.32 -13.99 -8.84
N GLU A 31 -14.32 -14.90 -9.81
CA GLU A 31 -15.55 -15.46 -10.36
C GLU A 31 -16.25 -16.36 -9.35
N TRP A 32 -15.49 -17.21 -8.67
CA TRP A 32 -15.96 -18.11 -7.62
C TRP A 32 -16.66 -17.35 -6.49
N CYS A 33 -16.13 -16.19 -6.06
CA CYS A 33 -16.78 -15.36 -5.04
C CYS A 33 -17.95 -14.50 -5.58
N GLY A 34 -18.40 -14.71 -6.82
CA GLY A 34 -19.59 -14.09 -7.39
C GLY A 34 -19.37 -12.73 -8.06
N ARG A 35 -18.12 -12.40 -8.45
CA ARG A 35 -17.74 -11.14 -9.11
C ARG A 35 -18.27 -9.86 -8.41
N PRO A 36 -18.09 -9.71 -7.09
CA PRO A 36 -18.59 -8.55 -6.38
C PRO A 36 -17.91 -7.27 -6.85
N LYS A 37 -18.63 -6.14 -6.91
CA LYS A 37 -18.02 -4.84 -7.24
C LYS A 37 -16.74 -4.63 -6.40
N TYR A 38 -15.66 -4.14 -7.01
CA TYR A 38 -14.35 -4.02 -6.32
C TYR A 38 -14.44 -3.30 -4.98
N ARG A 39 -15.28 -2.25 -4.88
CA ARG A 39 -15.51 -1.56 -3.60
C ARG A 39 -16.09 -2.48 -2.52
N ALA A 40 -17.02 -3.36 -2.86
CA ALA A 40 -17.61 -4.31 -1.92
C ALA A 40 -16.57 -5.34 -1.42
N LEU A 41 -15.73 -5.84 -2.35
CA LEU A 41 -14.62 -6.73 -2.03
C LEU A 41 -13.62 -6.06 -1.07
N CYS A 42 -13.21 -4.82 -1.37
CA CYS A 42 -12.21 -4.08 -0.58
C CYS A 42 -12.70 -3.75 0.84
N MET A 43 -14.01 -3.66 1.10
CA MET A 43 -14.52 -3.42 2.47
C MET A 43 -14.27 -4.60 3.43
N ARG A 44 -13.98 -5.80 2.92
CA ARG A 44 -13.73 -7.00 3.73
C ARG A 44 -12.26 -7.20 4.10
N CYS A 45 -11.35 -6.47 3.47
CA CYS A 45 -9.90 -6.59 3.66
C CYS A 45 -9.25 -5.19 3.68
N PRO A 46 -8.94 -4.65 4.88
CA PRO A 46 -8.22 -3.39 5.01
C PRO A 46 -6.89 -3.42 4.25
N GLY A 47 -6.55 -2.31 3.59
CA GLY A 47 -5.33 -2.19 2.78
C GLY A 47 -5.46 -2.65 1.33
N LEU A 48 -6.59 -3.24 0.92
CA LEU A 48 -6.89 -3.51 -0.48
C LEU A 48 -7.65 -2.34 -1.12
N SER A 49 -7.13 -1.78 -2.22
CA SER A 49 -7.80 -0.70 -2.96
C SER A 49 -8.43 -1.19 -4.27
N PRO A 50 -9.51 -0.55 -4.78
CA PRO A 50 -10.07 -0.91 -6.08
C PRO A 50 -9.07 -0.81 -7.25
N ALA A 51 -8.12 0.14 -7.16
CA ALA A 51 -7.05 0.26 -8.15
C ALA A 51 -6.12 -0.96 -8.10
N THR A 52 -5.75 -1.41 -6.91
CA THR A 52 -4.94 -2.63 -6.70
C THR A 52 -5.62 -3.86 -7.30
N VAL A 53 -6.93 -4.03 -7.07
CA VAL A 53 -7.70 -5.12 -7.68
C VAL A 53 -7.68 -5.02 -9.22
N SER A 54 -7.87 -3.81 -9.76
CA SER A 54 -7.81 -3.59 -11.21
C SER A 54 -6.43 -3.89 -11.80
N THR A 55 -5.33 -3.62 -11.08
CA THR A 55 -3.97 -3.96 -11.54
C THR A 55 -3.64 -5.44 -11.45
N LEU A 56 -4.33 -6.20 -10.58
CA LEU A 56 -4.13 -7.64 -10.45
C LEU A 56 -4.89 -8.42 -11.52
N ILE A 57 -6.19 -8.15 -11.69
CA ILE A 57 -7.09 -8.99 -12.51
C ILE A 57 -7.74 -8.26 -13.69
N GLY A 58 -7.47 -6.96 -13.88
CA GLY A 58 -8.09 -6.13 -14.92
C GLY A 58 -7.60 -6.41 -16.35
N LYS A 59 -7.82 -5.43 -17.23
CA LYS A 59 -7.50 -5.53 -18.67
C LYS A 59 -5.99 -5.65 -18.93
N ASN A 60 -5.18 -4.93 -18.17
CA ASN A 60 -3.72 -4.91 -18.27
C ASN A 60 -3.14 -5.31 -16.90
N PRO A 61 -3.16 -6.61 -16.55
CA PRO A 61 -2.62 -7.05 -15.28
C PRO A 61 -1.11 -6.83 -15.22
N LEU A 62 -0.57 -6.67 -14.02
CA LEU A 62 0.88 -6.65 -13.82
C LEU A 62 1.50 -7.97 -14.27
N THR A 63 2.67 -7.89 -14.90
CA THR A 63 3.45 -9.08 -15.30
C THR A 63 3.83 -9.92 -14.09
N ARG A 64 4.13 -9.27 -12.96
CA ARG A 64 4.39 -9.93 -11.67
C ARG A 64 3.56 -9.27 -10.57
N PRO A 65 2.47 -9.91 -10.11
CA PRO A 65 1.67 -9.44 -8.99
C PRO A 65 2.53 -9.23 -7.72
N PRO A 66 2.44 -8.07 -7.04
CA PRO A 66 3.08 -7.89 -5.74
C PRO A 66 2.53 -8.88 -4.71
N GLU A 67 3.41 -9.37 -3.83
CA GLU A 67 3.09 -10.31 -2.75
C GLU A 67 1.90 -9.87 -1.91
N THR A 68 2.05 -8.73 -1.26
CA THR A 68 1.06 -8.19 -0.31
C THR A 68 -0.27 -7.95 -1.00
N ALA A 69 -0.25 -7.46 -2.25
CA ALA A 69 -1.46 -7.23 -3.03
C ALA A 69 -2.19 -8.54 -3.35
N THR A 70 -1.43 -9.59 -3.71
CA THR A 70 -1.95 -10.92 -4.01
C THR A 70 -2.60 -11.55 -2.77
N ALA A 71 -1.88 -11.57 -1.65
CA ALA A 71 -2.38 -12.13 -0.39
C ALA A 71 -3.67 -11.44 0.07
N ARG A 72 -3.71 -10.10 0.05
CA ARG A 72 -4.90 -9.32 0.44
C ARG A 72 -6.08 -9.54 -0.50
N PHE A 73 -5.83 -9.69 -1.80
CA PHE A 73 -6.89 -10.00 -2.76
C PHE A 73 -7.47 -11.40 -2.55
N VAL A 74 -6.63 -12.42 -2.34
CA VAL A 74 -7.07 -13.79 -2.04
C VAL A 74 -7.87 -13.82 -0.74
N GLU A 75 -7.36 -13.20 0.34
CA GLU A 75 -8.06 -13.05 1.62
C GLU A 75 -9.45 -12.43 1.43
N ALA A 76 -9.55 -11.35 0.64
CA ALA A 76 -10.81 -10.68 0.38
C ALA A 76 -11.82 -11.56 -0.37
N CYS A 77 -11.38 -12.31 -1.39
CA CYS A 77 -12.25 -13.21 -2.16
C CYS A 77 -12.76 -14.38 -1.30
N LEU A 78 -11.88 -15.00 -0.51
CA LEU A 78 -12.25 -16.12 0.37
C LEU A 78 -13.22 -15.68 1.47
N ARG A 79 -12.98 -14.52 2.09
CA ARG A 79 -13.93 -13.94 3.05
C ARG A 79 -15.25 -13.53 2.43
N TYR A 80 -15.27 -13.14 1.16
CA TYR A 80 -16.51 -12.80 0.47
C TYR A 80 -17.33 -14.05 0.12
N GLY A 81 -16.66 -15.15 -0.22
CA GLY A 81 -17.29 -16.45 -0.49
C GLY A 81 -17.51 -17.33 0.75
N ASP A 82 -17.35 -16.77 1.96
CA ASP A 82 -17.51 -17.46 3.25
C ASP A 82 -16.70 -18.79 3.34
N TRP A 83 -15.49 -18.82 2.77
CA TRP A 83 -14.62 -19.99 2.81
C TRP A 83 -14.05 -20.23 4.22
N PRO A 84 -14.10 -21.47 4.75
CA PRO A 84 -13.38 -21.81 5.98
C PRO A 84 -11.86 -21.73 5.78
N ASP A 85 -11.10 -21.50 6.84
CA ASP A 85 -9.63 -21.57 6.84
C ASP A 85 -8.94 -20.61 5.85
N VAL A 86 -9.39 -19.34 5.83
CA VAL A 86 -8.85 -18.27 4.98
C VAL A 86 -7.32 -18.17 5.05
N ASP A 87 -6.73 -18.25 6.25
CA ASP A 87 -5.29 -18.06 6.44
C ASP A 87 -4.46 -19.19 5.80
N ALA A 88 -4.93 -20.44 5.90
CA ALA A 88 -4.25 -21.59 5.30
C ALA A 88 -4.29 -21.51 3.77
N GLU A 89 -5.42 -21.10 3.21
CA GLU A 89 -5.58 -20.90 1.78
C GLU A 89 -4.72 -19.73 1.28
N VAL A 90 -4.70 -18.58 1.98
CA VAL A 90 -3.82 -17.45 1.64
C VAL A 90 -2.35 -17.85 1.66
N ALA A 91 -1.93 -18.66 2.64
CA ALA A 91 -0.56 -19.19 2.71
C ALA A 91 -0.25 -20.07 1.48
N ARG A 92 -1.18 -20.95 1.09
CA ARG A 92 -1.04 -21.81 -0.10
C ARG A 92 -0.85 -21.00 -1.39
N TRP A 93 -1.66 -19.95 -1.59
CA TRP A 93 -1.52 -19.04 -2.72
C TRP A 93 -0.19 -18.27 -2.71
N THR A 94 0.25 -17.83 -1.54
CA THR A 94 1.53 -17.10 -1.36
C THR A 94 2.71 -17.99 -1.70
N VAL A 95 2.75 -19.23 -1.18
CA VAL A 95 3.81 -20.21 -1.48
C VAL A 95 3.88 -20.51 -2.98
N HIS A 96 2.73 -20.73 -3.62
CA HIS A 96 2.70 -21.03 -5.06
C HIS A 96 3.19 -19.86 -5.92
N ARG A 97 2.83 -18.63 -5.54
CA ARG A 97 3.35 -17.40 -6.16
C ARG A 97 4.89 -17.36 -6.13
N ASP A 98 5.48 -17.73 -5.00
CA ASP A 98 6.94 -17.73 -4.82
C ASP A 98 7.63 -18.82 -5.64
N LEU A 99 6.98 -19.97 -5.84
CA LEU A 99 7.48 -21.03 -6.73
C LEU A 99 7.58 -20.54 -8.18
N ILE A 100 6.53 -19.87 -8.70
CA ILE A 100 6.56 -19.27 -10.05
C ILE A 100 7.68 -18.23 -10.16
N ALA A 101 7.83 -17.39 -9.14
CA ALA A 101 8.90 -16.39 -9.09
C ALA A 101 10.31 -16.98 -9.09
N GLY A 102 10.52 -18.14 -8.45
CA GLY A 102 11.80 -18.85 -8.44
C GLY A 102 12.08 -19.62 -9.73
N GLY A 103 11.04 -20.12 -10.40
CA GLY A 103 11.14 -20.88 -11.66
C GLY A 103 11.69 -20.05 -12.83
N GLU A 104 11.31 -18.77 -12.93
CA GLU A 104 11.81 -17.87 -13.98
C GLU A 104 13.34 -17.67 -13.93
N GLY A 105 13.94 -17.77 -12.74
CA GLY A 105 15.40 -17.66 -12.58
C GLY A 105 16.17 -18.88 -13.08
N THR A 106 15.54 -20.06 -13.12
CA THR A 106 16.23 -21.32 -13.39
C THR A 106 16.21 -21.68 -14.88
N ALA A 107 15.15 -21.32 -15.60
CA ALA A 107 15.02 -21.56 -17.04
C ALA A 107 15.95 -20.67 -17.89
N ALA A 108 16.39 -19.51 -17.37
CA ALA A 108 17.27 -18.58 -18.09
C ALA A 108 18.74 -19.04 -18.14
N THR A 109 19.16 -20.03 -17.34
CA THR A 109 20.57 -20.49 -17.26
C THR A 109 20.87 -21.72 -18.12
N SER A 110 19.87 -22.36 -18.74
CA SER A 110 20.08 -23.54 -19.59
C SER A 110 20.19 -23.25 -21.10
N ALA A 111 20.22 -21.99 -21.53
CA ALA A 111 20.58 -21.63 -22.89
C ALA A 111 22.12 -21.66 -23.07
N GLY A 112 22.66 -22.86 -23.26
CA GLY A 112 24.04 -23.07 -23.65
C GLY A 112 24.39 -22.43 -25.00
N PRO A 113 25.68 -22.22 -25.29
CA PRO A 113 26.14 -21.45 -26.44
C PRO A 113 25.90 -22.22 -27.74
N SER A 114 24.85 -21.86 -28.47
CA SER A 114 24.74 -22.22 -29.89
C SER A 114 25.71 -21.38 -30.69
N ASP A 115 26.86 -22.01 -30.95
CA ASP A 115 27.62 -21.99 -32.20
C ASP A 115 27.14 -20.96 -33.24
N ARG A 116 27.81 -19.80 -33.26
CA ARG A 116 27.66 -18.82 -34.34
C ARG A 116 28.58 -19.21 -35.48
N THR A 117 28.05 -19.97 -36.41
CA THR A 117 28.62 -20.04 -37.76
C THR A 117 28.30 -18.73 -38.48
N ALA A 118 29.36 -18.08 -38.93
CA ALA A 118 29.35 -16.89 -39.75
C ALA A 118 28.60 -17.13 -41.06
N VAL A 119 27.78 -16.16 -41.47
CA VAL A 119 27.51 -15.95 -42.89
C VAL A 119 27.46 -14.46 -43.18
N ASP A 120 28.11 -14.19 -44.31
CA ASP A 120 28.57 -12.94 -44.85
C ASP A 120 27.46 -11.93 -45.13
N GLY A 121 27.89 -10.67 -45.20
CA GLY A 121 27.03 -9.53 -45.43
C GLY A 121 26.50 -9.43 -46.86
N THR A 122 25.38 -8.72 -46.99
CA THR A 122 25.09 -7.98 -48.21
C THR A 122 24.37 -6.70 -47.84
N ALA A 123 25.05 -5.59 -48.07
CA ALA A 123 24.55 -4.24 -47.89
C ALA A 123 23.47 -3.94 -48.94
N VAL A 124 22.35 -3.36 -48.49
CA VAL A 124 21.44 -2.61 -49.34
C VAL A 124 21.23 -1.24 -48.72
N ASP A 125 21.82 -0.28 -49.41
CA ASP A 125 21.65 1.16 -49.29
C ASP A 125 20.19 1.53 -49.65
N GLY A 126 19.61 2.48 -48.92
CA GLY A 126 18.18 2.76 -48.95
C GLY A 126 17.83 4.09 -48.30
N THR A 127 18.38 5.16 -48.86
CA THR A 127 17.98 6.56 -48.63
C THR A 127 16.52 6.79 -49.03
N ILE A 128 15.63 7.23 -48.13
CA ILE A 128 14.40 7.97 -48.49
C ILE A 128 14.05 9.08 -47.47
N ALA A 129 14.14 10.30 -47.99
CA ALA A 129 13.31 11.50 -47.86
C ALA A 129 12.88 12.05 -46.48
N ASP A 130 13.51 13.19 -46.21
CA ASP A 130 12.98 14.45 -45.67
C ASP A 130 11.51 14.77 -46.03
N GLY A 131 10.79 15.35 -45.07
CA GLY A 131 9.38 15.73 -45.18
C GLY A 131 9.05 16.87 -44.23
N THR A 132 9.26 18.10 -44.70
CA THR A 132 9.05 19.37 -44.01
C THR A 132 7.66 19.98 -44.31
N ALA A 133 7.00 20.48 -43.24
CA ALA A 133 5.98 21.55 -43.12
C ALA A 133 4.56 21.33 -43.73
N PRO A 134 3.53 22.16 -43.40
CA PRO A 134 3.44 23.35 -42.51
C PRO A 134 2.36 23.20 -41.39
N GLY A 135 2.34 23.99 -40.31
CA GLY A 135 1.84 25.37 -40.25
C GLY A 135 0.31 25.42 -40.11
N GLY A 136 -0.18 25.69 -38.88
CA GLY A 136 -1.61 25.83 -38.59
C GLY A 136 -1.85 26.61 -37.30
N THR A 137 -2.18 27.88 -37.47
CA THR A 137 -2.49 28.90 -36.45
C THR A 137 -3.97 28.94 -36.08
N VAL A 138 -4.23 29.57 -34.92
CA VAL A 138 -5.49 30.24 -34.47
C VAL A 138 -6.58 29.37 -33.85
N GLY A 139 -6.96 29.73 -32.63
CA GLY A 139 -8.13 29.23 -31.90
C GLY A 139 -8.31 29.90 -30.54
N GLU A 140 -8.28 31.24 -30.53
CA GLU A 140 -8.66 32.08 -29.40
C GLU A 140 -10.17 31.93 -29.16
N GLY A 141 -10.55 31.40 -28.00
CA GLY A 141 -11.94 31.14 -27.62
C GLY A 141 -12.25 31.72 -26.25
N ALA A 142 -12.47 33.03 -26.20
CA ALA A 142 -13.06 33.71 -25.06
C ALA A 142 -14.51 33.25 -24.87
N GLY A 143 -14.75 32.51 -23.77
CA GLY A 143 -16.09 32.13 -23.31
C GLY A 143 -16.43 32.82 -22.00
N ALA A 144 -16.92 34.06 -22.10
CA ALA A 144 -17.58 34.76 -21.01
C ALA A 144 -18.99 34.20 -20.80
N GLY A 145 -19.45 34.18 -19.54
CA GLY A 145 -20.88 34.23 -19.23
C GLY A 145 -21.44 33.02 -18.49
N GLY A 146 -21.58 33.14 -17.17
CA GLY A 146 -22.26 32.14 -16.36
C GLY A 146 -22.55 32.60 -14.93
N ARG A 147 -23.05 33.83 -14.76
CA ARG A 147 -23.63 34.28 -13.49
C ARG A 147 -24.87 33.44 -13.19
N GLY A 148 -24.76 32.54 -12.21
CA GLY A 148 -25.87 31.76 -11.66
C GLY A 148 -25.98 31.98 -10.15
N ALA A 149 -26.45 33.15 -9.74
CA ALA A 149 -26.87 33.40 -8.37
C ALA A 149 -28.15 32.60 -8.08
N GLY A 150 -28.02 31.51 -7.33
CA GLY A 150 -29.12 30.65 -6.92
C GLY A 150 -29.19 30.50 -5.41
N ARG A 151 -29.61 31.57 -4.72
CA ARG A 151 -30.13 31.49 -3.35
C ARG A 151 -31.20 30.40 -3.28
N LYS A 152 -31.08 29.47 -2.33
CA LYS A 152 -32.22 28.90 -1.60
C LYS A 152 -31.71 28.25 -0.32
N GLY A 153 -31.78 29.04 0.75
CA GLY A 153 -31.59 28.55 2.10
C GLY A 153 -32.61 27.48 2.44
N ARG A 154 -32.19 26.47 3.19
CA ARG A 154 -33.10 25.57 3.88
C ARG A 154 -32.58 25.33 5.28
N ARG A 155 -33.04 26.22 6.17
CA ARG A 155 -33.03 26.06 7.63
C ARG A 155 -34.03 24.96 8.00
N TRP A 156 -33.56 23.80 8.46
CA TRP A 156 -34.35 22.84 9.25
C TRP A 156 -33.46 22.39 10.41
N ARG A 157 -33.57 23.09 11.53
CA ARG A 157 -34.27 22.65 12.76
C ARG A 157 -33.52 21.52 13.47
N ALA A 158 -32.73 21.96 14.45
CA ALA A 158 -32.30 21.16 15.58
C ALA A 158 -33.53 20.57 16.28
N PHE A 159 -33.50 19.25 16.49
CA PHE A 159 -34.30 18.61 17.52
C PHE A 159 -33.34 18.14 18.60
N ALA A 160 -33.32 18.90 19.69
CA ALA A 160 -32.89 18.41 20.98
C ALA A 160 -34.06 17.61 21.57
N VAL A 161 -33.84 16.35 21.89
CA VAL A 161 -34.67 15.62 22.85
C VAL A 161 -33.72 15.11 23.92
N ALA A 162 -33.89 15.67 25.11
CA ALA A 162 -33.23 15.27 26.33
C ALA A 162 -34.14 14.32 27.12
N ALA A 163 -33.48 13.61 28.05
CA ALA A 163 -34.01 12.93 29.23
C ALA A 163 -34.69 11.56 29.01
N ALA A 164 -34.53 10.55 29.88
CA ALA A 164 -33.66 10.33 31.04
C ALA A 164 -33.93 8.90 31.59
N LEU A 165 -33.00 8.40 32.41
CA LEU A 165 -33.16 7.37 33.48
C LEU A 165 -33.53 5.94 33.03
N ALA A 166 -33.12 4.84 33.68
CA ALA A 166 -32.14 4.51 34.71
C ALA A 166 -32.15 2.97 34.88
N VAL A 167 -31.20 2.46 35.66
CA VAL A 167 -31.22 1.21 36.47
C VAL A 167 -30.05 0.27 36.15
N ALA A 168 -29.25 0.10 37.20
CA ALA A 168 -28.06 -0.72 37.32
C ALA A 168 -28.40 -2.21 37.46
N ALA A 169 -27.49 -3.07 37.00
CA ALA A 169 -27.26 -4.37 37.61
C ALA A 169 -25.77 -4.72 37.45
N ALA A 170 -25.13 -4.94 38.60
CA ALA A 170 -23.78 -5.47 38.71
C ALA A 170 -23.72 -6.91 38.17
N GLY A 171 -22.67 -7.20 37.41
CA GLY A 171 -22.37 -8.53 36.91
C GLY A 171 -20.88 -8.63 36.60
N THR A 172 -20.08 -8.87 37.63
CA THR A 172 -18.70 -9.36 37.52
C THR A 172 -18.71 -10.71 36.83
N ALA A 173 -18.36 -10.75 35.54
CA ALA A 173 -18.00 -11.96 34.83
C ALA A 173 -16.50 -11.90 34.53
N ALA A 174 -15.76 -12.84 35.09
CA ALA A 174 -14.33 -13.01 34.91
C ALA A 174 -13.96 -13.13 33.44
N PHE A 175 -13.01 -12.30 33.02
CA PHE A 175 -12.35 -12.39 31.72
C PHE A 175 -11.59 -13.72 31.63
N VAL A 176 -11.92 -14.55 30.65
CA VAL A 176 -10.94 -15.44 30.01
C VAL A 176 -10.90 -15.04 28.54
N ALA A 177 -10.15 -13.97 28.28
CA ALA A 177 -9.71 -13.64 26.93
C ALA A 177 -8.51 -14.52 26.61
N GLY A 178 -8.75 -15.61 25.86
CA GLY A 178 -7.71 -16.27 25.09
C GLY A 178 -7.31 -15.37 23.92
N ARG A 179 -6.51 -14.34 24.20
CA ARG A 179 -5.90 -13.47 23.21
C ARG A 179 -4.63 -14.19 22.76
N GLY A 180 -4.65 -14.73 21.54
CA GLY A 180 -3.45 -15.30 20.92
C GLY A 180 -2.38 -14.22 20.81
N ASP A 181 -1.24 -14.46 21.46
CA ASP A 181 -0.03 -13.65 21.38
C ASP A 181 0.56 -13.73 19.96
N GLY A 182 0.09 -12.83 19.10
CA GLY A 182 0.79 -12.40 17.88
C GLY A 182 1.57 -11.10 18.10
N GLY A 183 1.91 -10.77 19.34
CA GLY A 183 2.74 -9.62 19.70
C GLY A 183 4.21 -9.91 19.38
N GLY A 184 4.59 -9.75 18.12
CA GLY A 184 5.99 -9.59 17.76
C GLY A 184 6.57 -8.48 18.62
N ALA A 185 7.53 -8.83 19.48
CA ALA A 185 8.14 -7.92 20.43
C ALA A 185 8.61 -6.64 19.69
N ALA A 186 7.92 -5.53 19.96
CA ALA A 186 8.44 -4.21 19.66
C ALA A 186 9.80 -4.11 20.35
N GLY A 187 10.90 -4.20 19.60
CA GLY A 187 12.23 -4.10 20.17
C GLY A 187 12.33 -2.79 20.96
N GLU A 188 12.78 -2.81 22.20
CA GLU A 188 12.67 -1.64 23.11
C GLU A 188 13.47 -0.41 22.64
N ARG A 189 14.32 -0.54 21.62
CA ARG A 189 15.25 0.52 21.19
C ARG A 189 15.34 0.62 19.68
N CYS A 190 15.69 1.82 19.22
CA CYS A 190 16.09 2.05 17.85
C CYS A 190 17.27 1.13 17.47
N HIS A 191 17.27 0.58 16.26
CA HIS A 191 18.39 -0.18 15.73
C HIS A 191 18.62 0.09 14.25
N PHE A 192 19.85 -0.16 13.80
CA PHE A 192 20.27 0.07 12.43
C PHE A 192 19.71 -1.01 11.49
N LEU A 193 19.12 -0.58 10.38
CA LEU A 193 18.61 -1.46 9.33
C LEU A 193 19.41 -1.24 8.05
N ARG A 194 20.07 -2.31 7.57
CA ARG A 194 20.73 -2.32 6.27
C ARG A 194 19.68 -2.37 5.17
N GLY A 195 19.82 -1.49 4.19
CA GLY A 195 18.90 -1.43 3.07
C GLY A 195 19.02 -0.08 2.37
N THR A 196 18.60 -0.06 1.11
CA THR A 196 18.58 1.16 0.32
C THR A 196 17.14 1.56 0.05
N ILE A 197 16.83 2.84 0.25
CA ILE A 197 15.49 3.38 -0.05
C ILE A 197 15.60 4.68 -0.84
N GLU A 198 14.78 4.80 -1.87
CA GLU A 198 14.69 5.98 -2.71
C GLU A 198 13.62 6.94 -2.14
N ASP A 199 14.06 8.15 -1.80
CA ASP A 199 13.17 9.25 -1.46
C ASP A 199 12.71 9.95 -2.75
N LEU A 200 11.49 9.61 -3.17
CA LEU A 200 10.87 10.17 -4.38
C LEU A 200 10.57 11.67 -4.27
N ARG A 201 10.51 12.24 -3.06
CA ARG A 201 10.30 13.68 -2.82
C ARG A 201 11.59 14.46 -3.09
N THR A 202 12.73 13.98 -2.60
CA THR A 202 14.03 14.68 -2.77
C THR A 202 14.89 14.14 -3.90
N LYS A 203 14.48 13.03 -4.52
CA LYS A 203 15.27 12.26 -5.52
C LYS A 203 16.62 11.80 -4.97
N GLN A 204 16.67 11.52 -3.68
CA GLN A 204 17.85 11.02 -2.99
C GLN A 204 17.71 9.54 -2.66
N THR A 205 18.82 8.83 -2.66
CA THR A 205 18.88 7.43 -2.26
C THR A 205 19.61 7.31 -0.94
N TRP A 206 18.97 6.67 0.04
CA TRP A 206 19.49 6.52 1.40
C TRP A 206 20.05 5.11 1.60
N PRO A 207 21.34 4.93 1.97
CA PRO A 207 22.01 3.63 2.02
C PRO A 207 21.76 2.80 3.29
N HIS A 208 20.94 3.31 4.21
CA HIS A 208 20.51 2.63 5.43
C HIS A 208 19.36 3.40 6.10
N MET A 209 18.65 2.70 6.98
CA MET A 209 17.51 3.18 7.73
C MET A 209 17.70 2.83 9.22
N PHE A 210 16.85 3.37 10.07
CA PHE A 210 16.83 3.09 11.50
C PHE A 210 15.42 2.67 11.88
N GLN A 211 15.24 1.46 12.40
CA GLN A 211 13.93 1.00 12.86
C GLN A 211 13.78 1.36 14.34
N CYS A 212 12.76 2.15 14.66
CA CYS A 212 12.51 2.67 15.99
C CYS A 212 11.08 2.39 16.45
N PRO A 213 10.88 2.08 17.74
CA PRO A 213 9.54 2.01 18.32
C PRO A 213 8.87 3.38 18.29
N ASN A 214 7.60 3.40 17.92
CA ASN A 214 6.80 4.61 17.83
C ASN A 214 5.37 4.35 18.28
N ARG A 215 4.60 5.41 18.52
CA ARG A 215 3.16 5.26 18.67
C ARG A 215 2.53 4.95 17.29
N PRO A 216 1.65 3.96 17.16
CA PRO A 216 0.91 3.73 15.92
C PRO A 216 -0.14 4.83 15.73
N GLY A 217 -0.51 5.11 14.48
CA GLY A 217 -1.46 6.16 14.09
C GLY A 217 -0.89 7.58 14.18
N VAL A 218 0.44 7.74 14.18
CA VAL A 218 1.08 9.06 14.30
C VAL A 218 1.14 9.76 12.94
N GLY A 219 0.84 11.07 12.94
CA GLY A 219 0.92 11.91 11.76
C GLY A 219 2.37 12.18 11.33
N VAL A 220 2.58 12.13 10.00
CA VAL A 220 3.81 12.53 9.33
C VAL A 220 3.55 13.90 8.69
N TYR A 221 4.34 14.91 9.05
CA TYR A 221 4.13 16.30 8.65
C TYR A 221 5.05 16.73 7.50
N GLU A 222 4.58 17.62 6.63
CA GLU A 222 5.35 18.09 5.46
C GLU A 222 6.74 18.65 5.84
N LYS A 223 6.80 19.37 6.96
CA LYS A 223 7.97 20.05 7.50
C LYS A 223 8.22 19.57 8.93
N ALA A 224 9.40 19.86 9.47
CA ALA A 224 9.72 19.63 10.89
C ALA A 224 8.96 20.64 11.78
N GLY A 225 7.65 20.48 11.86
CA GLY A 225 6.73 21.35 12.58
C GLY A 225 5.29 20.90 12.40
N PHE A 226 4.42 21.34 13.30
CA PHE A 226 3.00 21.03 13.20
C PHE A 226 2.40 21.85 12.07
N GLY A 227 1.93 21.17 11.04
CA GLY A 227 1.42 21.79 9.82
C GLY A 227 0.53 20.83 9.06
N VAL A 228 0.77 20.71 7.76
CA VAL A 228 0.04 19.74 6.93
C VAL A 228 0.54 18.34 7.25
N GLU A 229 -0.35 17.50 7.79
CA GLU A 229 -0.15 16.06 7.89
C GLU A 229 -0.28 15.46 6.49
N VAL A 230 0.80 14.86 5.99
CA VAL A 230 0.91 14.30 4.63
C VAL A 230 0.71 12.79 4.60
N ALA A 231 0.97 12.11 5.72
CA ALA A 231 0.75 10.68 5.87
C ALA A 231 0.57 10.29 7.34
N VAL A 232 0.28 9.01 7.58
CA VAL A 232 0.19 8.40 8.91
C VAL A 232 1.09 7.18 8.97
N LEU A 233 1.81 7.01 10.08
CA LEU A 233 2.46 5.75 10.46
C LEU A 233 1.44 4.86 11.16
N GLU A 234 1.01 3.79 10.51
CA GLU A 234 0.09 2.78 11.05
C GLU A 234 0.84 1.70 11.83
N THR A 235 2.10 1.48 11.49
CA THR A 235 2.97 0.43 12.04
C THR A 235 3.72 0.86 13.30
N ASP A 236 4.16 -0.14 14.06
CA ASP A 236 5.07 -0.03 15.18
C ASP A 236 5.86 -1.35 15.27
N PRO A 237 7.20 -1.35 15.13
CA PRO A 237 8.06 -0.19 14.90
C PRO A 237 8.03 0.30 13.44
N SER A 238 8.32 1.59 13.24
CA SER A 238 8.51 2.22 11.93
C SER A 238 9.99 2.53 11.68
N TRP A 239 10.33 2.79 10.42
CA TRP A 239 11.70 3.15 10.02
C TRP A 239 11.88 4.65 9.81
N PHE A 240 13.09 5.14 10.04
CA PHE A 240 13.46 6.56 9.96
C PHE A 240 14.81 6.70 9.25
N ILE A 241 15.05 7.84 8.63
CA ILE A 241 16.25 8.11 7.83
C ILE A 241 17.23 9.02 8.57
N CYS A 242 16.76 10.15 9.06
CA CYS A 242 17.59 11.16 9.69
C CYS A 242 16.76 11.96 10.68
N TRP A 243 17.42 12.77 11.48
CA TRP A 243 16.76 13.75 12.34
C TRP A 243 17.08 15.17 11.91
N THR A 244 16.25 16.14 12.28
CA THR A 244 16.53 17.56 12.12
C THR A 244 15.96 18.35 13.30
N ARG A 245 16.31 19.64 13.36
CA ARG A 245 15.68 20.58 14.29
C ARG A 245 14.50 21.27 13.61
N GLY A 246 13.43 21.50 14.35
CA GLY A 246 12.18 22.05 13.85
C GLY A 246 11.41 22.84 14.90
N GLU A 247 10.09 22.84 14.79
CA GLU A 247 9.20 23.43 15.79
C GLU A 247 9.28 22.67 17.11
N ARG A 248 9.19 23.38 18.24
CA ARG A 248 9.15 22.74 19.55
C ARG A 248 7.84 21.99 19.75
N HIS A 249 7.89 20.77 20.24
CA HIS A 249 6.72 19.92 20.46
C HIS A 249 6.54 19.51 21.92
N SER A 250 5.48 18.73 22.22
CA SER A 250 5.10 18.33 23.59
C SER A 250 6.20 17.57 24.36
N GLY A 251 7.10 16.88 23.65
CA GLY A 251 8.32 16.28 24.21
C GLY A 251 9.38 17.26 24.74
N GLY A 252 9.14 18.58 24.69
CA GLY A 252 9.99 19.59 25.31
C GLY A 252 11.27 19.95 24.54
N ASN A 253 11.61 19.22 23.47
CA ASN A 253 12.70 19.50 22.54
C ASN A 253 12.16 19.87 21.13
N ASP A 254 13.06 20.08 20.19
CA ASP A 254 12.82 20.51 18.82
C ASP A 254 13.27 19.48 17.77
N ILE A 255 13.38 18.20 18.15
CA ILE A 255 13.91 17.14 17.29
C ILE A 255 12.79 16.45 16.50
N TRP A 256 12.99 16.34 15.20
CA TRP A 256 12.04 15.69 14.29
C TRP A 256 12.75 14.62 13.46
N TYR A 257 12.08 13.52 13.20
CA TYR A 257 12.63 12.40 12.44
C TYR A 257 11.97 12.29 11.07
N TYR A 258 12.80 12.16 10.04
CA TYR A 258 12.35 12.05 8.66
C TYR A 258 12.05 10.59 8.28
N THR A 259 10.88 10.34 7.69
CA THR A 259 10.35 9.01 7.36
C THR A 259 9.34 9.10 6.21
N GLN A 260 8.86 7.95 5.73
CA GLN A 260 7.72 7.82 4.84
C GLN A 260 6.57 7.17 5.60
N GLY A 261 5.39 7.79 5.60
CA GLY A 261 4.20 7.22 6.22
C GLY A 261 3.67 5.99 5.48
N ASP A 262 3.02 5.08 6.22
CA ASP A 262 2.40 3.86 5.69
C ASP A 262 1.20 4.18 4.79
N ARG A 263 0.46 5.25 5.14
CA ARG A 263 -0.71 5.70 4.38
C ARG A 263 -0.67 7.20 4.13
N VAL A 264 -0.66 7.58 2.85
CA VAL A 264 -0.73 8.98 2.42
C VAL A 264 -2.12 9.55 2.72
N THR A 265 -2.17 10.66 3.45
CA THR A 265 -3.41 11.36 3.82
C THR A 265 -3.59 12.67 3.06
N ALA A 266 -2.49 13.35 2.72
CA ALA A 266 -2.51 14.58 1.94
C ALA A 266 -1.26 14.72 1.05
N MET A 267 -1.30 15.66 0.12
CA MET A 267 -0.18 16.01 -0.78
C MET A 267 0.47 14.78 -1.46
N PRO A 268 -0.24 14.03 -2.32
CA PRO A 268 0.27 12.79 -2.93
C PRO A 268 1.62 12.92 -3.63
N LYS A 269 1.95 14.11 -4.13
CA LYS A 269 3.25 14.46 -4.74
C LYS A 269 4.46 14.31 -3.79
N LEU A 270 4.22 14.24 -2.48
CA LEU A 270 5.26 14.01 -1.48
C LEU A 270 5.44 12.51 -1.17
N TYR A 271 4.60 11.64 -1.75
CA TYR A 271 4.68 10.18 -1.57
C TYR A 271 4.70 9.73 -0.10
N GLY A 272 4.10 10.52 0.79
CA GLY A 272 4.07 10.27 2.23
C GLY A 272 5.36 10.62 3.00
N TRP A 273 6.36 11.22 2.34
CA TRP A 273 7.61 11.64 2.98
C TRP A 273 7.45 12.92 3.79
N GLY A 274 7.88 12.86 5.06
CA GLY A 274 7.82 13.98 5.97
C GLY A 274 8.45 13.69 7.33
N TYR A 275 8.00 14.42 8.34
CA TYR A 275 8.64 14.49 9.65
C TYR A 275 7.69 14.09 10.77
N VAL A 276 8.21 13.38 11.77
CA VAL A 276 7.51 12.96 12.99
C VAL A 276 8.22 13.57 14.20
N PRO A 277 7.50 14.14 15.18
CA PRO A 277 8.15 14.75 16.35
C PRO A 277 8.77 13.66 17.24
N ALA A 278 9.88 13.97 17.91
CA ALA A 278 10.56 13.02 18.78
C ALA A 278 9.68 12.50 19.92
N SER A 279 8.66 13.26 20.34
CA SER A 279 7.69 12.83 21.36
C SER A 279 6.84 11.62 20.98
N ASP A 280 6.76 11.29 19.69
CA ASP A 280 6.01 10.14 19.20
C ASP A 280 6.88 8.89 18.99
N LEU A 281 8.21 9.03 19.08
CA LEU A 281 9.12 7.91 19.19
C LEU A 281 9.25 7.53 20.66
N ARG A 282 9.32 6.22 20.94
CA ARG A 282 9.57 5.72 22.31
C ARG A 282 11.07 5.60 22.57
N SER A 283 11.84 6.64 22.26
CA SER A 283 13.27 6.70 22.54
C SER A 283 13.53 7.38 23.90
N GLU A 284 14.55 6.92 24.61
CA GLU A 284 14.96 7.50 25.92
C GLU A 284 15.54 8.91 25.76
N ARG A 285 16.12 9.22 24.58
CA ARG A 285 16.77 10.49 24.26
C ARG A 285 16.42 10.94 22.84
N ALA A 286 16.39 12.26 22.65
CA ALA A 286 16.22 12.91 21.36
C ALA A 286 17.40 13.88 21.08
N PRO A 287 18.10 13.76 19.93
CA PRO A 287 17.99 12.65 18.99
C PRO A 287 18.41 11.33 19.63
N ASP A 288 17.89 10.23 19.09
CA ASP A 288 18.25 8.88 19.51
C ASP A 288 19.71 8.63 19.10
N PRO A 289 20.57 8.09 19.99
CA PRO A 289 21.99 7.93 19.72
C PRO A 289 22.30 7.01 18.54
N VAL A 290 21.37 6.12 18.16
CA VAL A 290 21.53 5.23 17.01
C VAL A 290 21.31 5.98 15.70
N ILE A 291 20.42 6.98 15.69
CA ILE A 291 20.15 7.81 14.51
C ILE A 291 21.21 8.91 14.43
N THR A 292 22.38 8.56 13.93
CA THR A 292 23.55 9.47 13.86
C THR A 292 23.44 10.52 12.74
N ARG A 293 22.53 10.33 11.78
CA ARG A 293 22.41 11.18 10.58
C ARG A 293 21.46 12.36 10.81
N GLN A 294 21.97 13.58 10.64
CA GLN A 294 21.16 14.80 10.55
C GLN A 294 20.74 15.06 9.09
N CYS A 295 19.47 15.41 8.86
CA CYS A 295 18.96 15.80 7.55
C CYS A 295 19.63 17.10 7.09
N ARG A 296 19.96 17.18 5.79
CA ARG A 296 20.57 18.37 5.17
C ARG A 296 19.54 19.23 4.48
#